data_AF-A0A8B7P2Z7-F1
#
_entry.id   AF-A0A8B7P2Z7-F1
#
_cell.length_a   1.000
_cell.length_b   1.000
_cell.length_c   1.000
_cell.angle_alpha   90.00
_cell.angle_beta   90.00
_cell.angle_gamma   90.00
#
_symmetry.space_group_name_H-M   'P 1'
#
loop_
_entity.id
_entity.type
_entity.pdbx_description
1 polymer ?
#
loop_
_entity_poly.entity_id
_entity_poly.type
_entity_poly.pdbx_seq_one_letter_code
_entity_poly.pdbx_strand_id
1 'polypeptide(L)'
;MVLAVGEQLVKEVPSSITGVYSTWARLKDTGHALTNIPTETVGSRGLLYLRPREYAVTVPHDDAVLCIGTDDATTSVVAVLRHTGGWWAVVGL
;
A
#
# COMPACT_ATOMS: atom_id res chain seq x y z
N MET A 1 -6.57 -8.87 -16.06
CA MET A 1 -6.30 -7.72 -15.18
C MET A 1 -5.11 -6.97 -15.74
N VAL A 2 -5.15 -5.64 -15.75
CA VAL A 2 -4.13 -4.81 -16.39
C VAL A 2 -3.48 -3.95 -15.31
N LEU A 3 -2.14 -3.90 -15.30
CA LEU A 3 -1.38 -2.97 -14.46
C LEU A 3 -0.83 -1.85 -15.34
N ALA A 4 -0.98 -0.61 -14.89
CA ALA A 4 -0.38 0.56 -15.51
C ALA A 4 0.43 1.33 -14.48
N VAL A 5 1.56 1.88 -14.90
CA VAL A 5 2.41 2.77 -14.09
C VAL A 5 2.45 4.12 -14.81
N GLY A 6 1.75 5.12 -14.26
CA GLY A 6 1.50 6.36 -14.98
C GLY A 6 0.65 6.10 -16.23
N GLU A 7 1.13 6.56 -17.39
CA GLU A 7 0.48 6.36 -18.69
C GLU A 7 0.94 5.06 -19.39
N GLN A 8 1.84 4.29 -18.77
CA GLN A 8 2.43 3.10 -19.40
C GLN A 8 1.76 1.80 -18.94
N LEU A 9 1.32 1.01 -19.91
CA LEU A 9 0.87 -0.37 -19.70
C LEU A 9 2.05 -1.29 -19.36
N VAL A 10 1.95 -2.03 -18.25
CA VAL A 10 2.95 -3.03 -17.87
C VAL A 10 2.71 -4.30 -18.70
N LYS A 11 3.58 -4.54 -19.68
CA LYS A 11 3.52 -5.74 -20.56
C LYS A 11 4.27 -6.93 -19.96
N GLU A 12 5.40 -6.66 -19.32
CA GLU A 12 6.24 -7.64 -18.66
C GLU A 12 6.66 -7.07 -17.31
N VAL A 13 6.58 -7.89 -16.26
CA VAL A 13 6.92 -7.48 -14.89
C VAL A 13 8.41 -7.72 -14.69
N PRO A 14 9.22 -6.70 -14.36
CA PRO A 14 10.63 -6.89 -14.04
C PRO A 14 10.80 -7.90 -12.89
N SER A 15 11.76 -8.82 -13.02
CA SER A 15 12.03 -9.86 -12.02
C SER A 15 12.80 -9.37 -10.78
N SER A 16 13.19 -8.09 -10.75
CA SER A 16 13.94 -7.50 -9.64
C SER A 16 13.56 -6.05 -9.38
N ILE A 17 13.74 -5.58 -8.14
CA ILE A 17 13.49 -4.19 -7.75
C ILE A 17 14.39 -3.21 -8.51
N THR A 18 15.62 -3.60 -8.84
CA THR A 18 16.52 -2.81 -9.68
C THR A 18 15.94 -2.59 -11.07
N GLY A 19 15.35 -3.64 -11.67
CA GLY A 19 14.65 -3.53 -12.96
C GLY A 19 13.40 -2.66 -12.90
N VAL A 20 12.66 -2.70 -11.77
CA VAL A 20 11.54 -1.79 -11.51
C VAL A 20 12.01 -0.33 -11.49
N TYR A 21 13.09 -0.02 -10.77
CA TYR A 21 13.61 1.34 -10.68
C TYR A 21 14.29 1.83 -11.96
N SER A 22 14.93 0.96 -12.73
CA SER A 22 15.45 1.34 -14.05
C SER A 22 14.33 1.66 -15.04
N THR A 23 13.19 0.98 -14.92
CA THR A 23 12.03 1.18 -15.81
C THR A 23 11.18 2.38 -15.37
N TRP A 24 10.96 2.54 -14.06
CA TRP A 24 10.15 3.61 -13.49
C TRP A 24 10.88 4.31 -12.34
N ALA A 25 11.85 5.17 -12.69
CA ALA A 25 12.71 5.87 -11.73
C ALA A 25 11.93 6.60 -10.63
N ARG A 26 10.75 7.18 -10.93
CA ARG A 26 9.89 7.86 -9.93
C ARG A 26 9.51 6.97 -8.75
N LEU A 27 9.38 5.65 -8.96
CA LEU A 27 9.05 4.72 -7.87
C LEU A 27 10.19 4.59 -6.86
N LYS A 28 11.44 4.82 -7.29
CA LYS A 28 12.59 4.88 -6.39
C LYS A 28 12.48 6.09 -5.45
N ASP A 29 12.12 7.24 -5.99
CA ASP A 29 11.97 8.48 -5.21
C ASP A 29 10.82 8.36 -4.21
N THR A 30 9.68 7.82 -4.64
CA THR A 30 8.53 7.56 -3.75
C THR A 30 8.85 6.52 -2.68
N GLY A 31 9.56 5.44 -3.05
CA GLY A 31 10.02 4.43 -2.09
C GLY A 31 10.96 5.03 -1.05
N HIS A 32 11.94 5.85 -1.48
CA HIS A 32 12.85 6.56 -0.58
C HIS A 32 12.12 7.56 0.31
N ALA A 33 11.14 8.30 -0.22
CA ALA A 33 10.31 9.19 0.57
C ALA A 33 9.56 8.42 1.67
N LEU A 34 8.94 7.28 1.33
CA LEU A 34 8.23 6.43 2.28
C LEU A 34 9.15 5.90 3.39
N THR A 35 10.35 5.41 3.05
CA THR A 35 11.29 4.87 4.04
C THR A 35 11.92 5.92 4.96
N ASN A 36 11.82 7.21 4.60
CA ASN A 36 12.30 8.32 5.44
C ASN A 36 11.22 8.89 6.37
N ILE A 37 9.97 8.42 6.27
CA ILE A 37 8.92 8.82 7.20
C ILE A 37 9.23 8.19 8.56
N PRO A 38 9.37 8.98 9.64
CA PRO A 38 9.59 8.44 10.97
C PRO A 38 8.39 7.60 11.39
N THR A 39 8.63 6.49 12.07
CA THR A 39 7.56 5.63 12.57
C THR A 39 6.83 6.32 13.72
N GLU A 40 5.51 6.25 13.70
CA GLU A 40 4.64 6.83 14.72
C GLU A 40 3.81 5.73 15.38
N THR A 41 3.57 5.89 16.69
CA THR A 41 2.63 5.01 17.40
C THR A 41 1.20 5.42 17.09
N VAL A 42 0.45 4.53 16.44
CA VAL A 42 -0.97 4.75 16.15
C VAL A 42 -1.82 4.27 17.32
N GLY A 43 -2.67 5.14 17.86
CA GLY A 43 -3.60 4.80 18.94
C GLY A 43 -4.75 3.91 18.47
N SER A 44 -5.44 3.26 19.42
CA SER A 44 -6.54 2.33 19.11
C SER A 44 -7.82 3.00 18.60
N ARG A 45 -7.99 4.30 18.83
CA ARG A 45 -9.22 5.01 18.45
C ARG A 45 -9.34 5.13 16.93
N GLY A 46 -10.33 4.44 16.36
CA GLY A 46 -10.58 4.46 14.92
C GLY A 46 -9.58 3.64 14.10
N LEU A 47 -8.73 2.84 14.74
CA LEU A 47 -7.79 1.94 14.07
C LEU A 47 -8.46 0.58 13.84
N LEU A 48 -8.50 0.15 12.59
CA LEU A 48 -8.78 -1.23 12.20
C LEU A 48 -7.45 -1.93 11.91
N TYR A 49 -6.96 -2.69 12.90
CA TYR A 49 -5.72 -3.44 12.77
C TYR A 49 -5.95 -4.78 12.06
N LEU A 50 -5.09 -5.10 11.10
CA LEU A 50 -5.12 -6.35 10.34
C LEU A 50 -3.96 -7.25 10.76
N ARG A 51 -4.28 -8.52 10.97
CA ARG A 51 -3.28 -9.59 11.14
C ARG A 51 -2.84 -10.14 9.77
N PRO A 52 -1.73 -10.89 9.73
CA PRO A 52 -1.31 -11.57 8.50
C PRO A 52 -2.46 -12.42 7.93
N ARG A 53 -2.65 -12.34 6.61
CA ARG A 53 -3.73 -13.01 5.84
C ARG A 53 -5.14 -12.47 6.10
N GLU A 54 -5.28 -11.28 6.68
CA GLU A 54 -6.54 -10.54 6.76
C GLU A 54 -6.59 -9.42 5.72
N TYR A 55 -7.81 -9.03 5.35
CA TYR A 55 -8.06 -7.87 4.50
C TYR A 55 -9.19 -7.05 5.09
N ALA A 56 -9.14 -5.74 4.86
CA ALA A 56 -10.24 -4.84 5.15
C ALA A 56 -10.43 -3.80 4.04
N VAL A 57 -11.66 -3.34 3.93
CA VAL A 57 -12.08 -2.28 3.02
C VAL A 57 -12.94 -1.33 3.81
N THR A 58 -12.72 -0.04 3.62
CA THR A 58 -13.60 0.99 4.17
C THR A 58 -13.79 2.13 3.17
N VAL A 59 -14.72 3.03 3.48
CA VAL A 59 -15.10 4.19 2.68
C VAL A 59 -14.91 5.46 3.51
N PRO A 60 -14.68 6.63 2.89
CA PRO A 60 -14.50 7.89 3.62
C PRO A 60 -15.67 8.31 4.52
N HIS A 61 -16.85 7.71 4.34
CA HIS A 61 -18.05 8.00 5.14
C HIS A 61 -18.27 7.00 6.30
N ASP A 62 -17.29 6.14 6.57
CA ASP A 62 -17.30 5.24 7.72
C ASP A 62 -16.77 5.96 8.96
N ASP A 63 -17.68 6.38 9.84
CA ASP A 63 -17.35 7.13 11.06
C ASP A 63 -16.64 6.27 12.12
N ALA A 64 -16.63 4.94 11.96
CA ALA A 64 -16.01 4.03 12.92
C ALA A 64 -14.52 3.77 12.62
N VAL A 65 -14.08 3.90 11.36
CA VAL A 65 -12.73 3.55 10.90
C VAL A 65 -12.03 4.78 10.34
N LEU A 66 -11.06 5.31 11.08
CA LEU A 66 -10.20 6.43 10.67
C LEU A 66 -8.96 5.96 9.92
N CYS A 67 -8.40 4.81 10.31
CA CYS A 67 -7.24 4.22 9.66
C CYS A 67 -7.28 2.68 9.72
N ILE A 68 -6.58 2.06 8.78
CA ILE A 68 -6.37 0.62 8.67
C ILE A 68 -4.87 0.44 8.66
N GLY A 69 -4.38 -0.46 9.49
CA GLY A 69 -2.95 -0.70 9.64
C GLY A 69 -2.66 -2.17 9.86
N THR A 70 -1.41 -2.54 9.65
CA THR A 70 -0.85 -3.85 9.96
C THR A 70 0.62 -3.66 10.30
N ASP A 71 1.23 -4.62 10.97
CA ASP A 71 2.63 -4.59 11.35
C ASP A 71 3.24 -6.01 11.23
N ASP A 72 4.52 -6.15 11.58
CA ASP A 72 5.28 -7.42 11.57
C ASP A 72 5.43 -8.06 10.17
N ALA A 73 5.37 -7.25 9.12
CA ALA A 73 5.62 -7.69 7.75
C ALA A 73 7.12 -7.88 7.47
N THR A 74 7.67 -9.01 7.91
CA THR A 74 9.10 -9.34 7.75
C THR A 74 9.42 -9.90 6.35
N THR A 75 8.68 -10.92 5.94
CA THR A 75 8.78 -11.55 4.60
C THR A 75 7.47 -11.46 3.81
N SER A 76 6.39 -11.10 4.48
CA SER A 76 5.07 -10.79 3.92
C SER A 76 5.10 -9.43 3.22
N VAL A 77 4.02 -9.13 2.49
CA VAL A 77 3.86 -7.83 1.82
C VAL A 77 2.55 -7.19 2.22
N VAL A 78 2.60 -5.89 2.50
CA VAL A 78 1.40 -5.08 2.75
C VAL A 78 0.99 -4.41 1.44
N ALA A 79 -0.23 -4.67 0.99
CA ALA A 79 -0.78 -4.07 -0.22
C ALA A 79 -1.93 -3.12 0.13
N VAL A 80 -1.88 -1.90 -0.41
CA VAL A 80 -2.96 -0.91 -0.29
C VAL A 80 -3.51 -0.65 -1.68
N LEU A 81 -4.80 -0.94 -1.88
CA LEU A 81 -5.54 -0.62 -3.09
C LEU A 81 -6.51 0.52 -2.81
N ARG A 82 -6.34 1.63 -3.53
CA ARG A 82 -7.21 2.80 -3.38
C ARG A 82 -7.93 3.11 -4.68
N HIS A 83 -9.25 3.20 -4.61
CA HIS A 83 -10.06 3.80 -5.66
C HIS A 83 -10.22 5.29 -5.39
N THR A 84 -9.78 6.12 -6.33
CA THR A 84 -9.81 7.59 -6.18
C THR A 84 -11.23 8.16 -6.05
N GLY A 85 -12.25 7.43 -6.51
CA GLY A 85 -13.66 7.81 -6.40
C GLY A 85 -14.33 7.50 -5.05
N GLY A 86 -13.60 7.05 -4.03
CA GLY A 86 -14.12 7.04 -2.65
C GLY A 86 -14.12 5.71 -1.90
N TRP A 87 -13.23 4.77 -2.21
CA TRP A 87 -12.99 3.64 -1.31
C TRP A 87 -11.53 3.24 -1.31
N TRP A 88 -11.09 2.61 -0.22
CA TRP A 88 -9.74 2.11 -0.10
C TRP A 88 -9.74 0.80 0.69
N ALA A 89 -8.78 -0.05 0.35
CA ALA A 89 -8.64 -1.41 0.83
C ALA A 89 -7.18 -1.64 1.23
N VAL A 90 -6.98 -2.34 2.36
CA VAL A 90 -5.67 -2.81 2.79
C VAL A 90 -5.72 -4.32 2.91
N VAL A 91 -4.69 -4.97 2.41
CA VAL A 91 -4.52 -6.42 2.46
C VAL A 91 -3.16 -6.70 3.09
N GLY A 92 -3.14 -7.42 4.22
CA GLY A 92 -1.93 -7.98 4.80
C GLY A 92 -1.70 -9.37 4.21
N LEU A 93 -0.80 -9.50 3.24
CA LEU A 93 -0.51 -10.76 2.55
C LEU A 93 0.62 -11.52 3.23
#